data_AF-A0A7C2BSF3-F1
#
_entry.id   AF-A0A7C2BSF3-F1
#
_cell.length_a   1.000
_cell.length_b   1.000
_cell.length_c   1.000
_cell.angle_alpha   90.00
_cell.angle_beta   90.00
_cell.angle_gamma   90.00
#
_symmetry.space_group_name_H-M   'P 1'
#
loop_
_entity.id
_entity.type
_entity.pdbx_description
1 polymer ?
#
loop_
_entity_poly.entity_id
_entity_poly.type
_entity_poly.pdbx_seq_one_letter_code
_entity_poly.pdbx_strand_id
1 'polypeptide(L)'
;MGIEKELSVNLTEKEYVINLLALRKEILPVLSNNILPHFTDHSVSHSDRLVTIINELLSPIPNSKKLSGQELLILFASCYLHDIGMQYENAGETRTIKELHLEQEWNELAEKTRRDYLRDQHHKISADFVIMLSPNGNSPINYKLPNEMRPDYIAALCEAHGISVEELRYQELLESIPAIRMPLLSAILRLADILDESSRRICLQKFKTLLPDIKSKTHWWRHYYTEDIAFDNNKKKISLIFDFPTERIYEYEKIVPQLQLPWIYLEFNKHNAILNELQMNWSVTSEVKHKPYTTAECMPEEVLSEMLKELHFRKSKEAEEKQLMVLNSFTEARPYIQKRINALKGKKEKLDTNTYLLELWDIAKYMKEIGSKRSSWNILMSDFNSMQSLPKRTQIEIGIWLADTILEDGFAHRAVDVINRISGLANEIEDVEVLIKVLKIKLKVLISAFHWDEAKKTFLLLFLKTTDSDKKENLLAEMSEWCFLNGEFVDVSVLPCDVEGSQC
;
A
#
# COMPACT_ATOMS: atom_id res chain seq x y z
N MET A 1 4.49 30.31 -13.32
CA MET A 1 5.87 30.85 -13.30
C MET A 1 6.60 30.23 -14.48
N GLY A 2 7.49 30.96 -15.17
CA GLY A 2 8.28 30.36 -16.26
C GLY A 2 9.30 29.37 -15.70
N ILE A 3 9.56 28.27 -16.42
CA ILE A 3 10.51 27.21 -16.01
C ILE A 3 11.92 27.74 -15.68
N GLU A 4 12.35 28.82 -16.35
CA GLU A 4 13.60 29.52 -16.03
C GLU A 4 13.67 29.97 -14.56
N LYS A 5 12.55 30.45 -14.00
CA LYS A 5 12.49 30.87 -12.60
C LYS A 5 12.61 29.67 -11.67
N GLU A 6 11.98 28.54 -12.00
CA GLU A 6 12.06 27.30 -11.21
C GLU A 6 13.48 26.73 -11.19
N LEU A 7 14.15 26.69 -12.34
CA LEU A 7 15.55 26.27 -12.43
C LEU A 7 16.46 27.17 -11.59
N SER A 8 16.20 28.48 -11.59
CA SER A 8 16.98 29.47 -10.85
C SER A 8 16.75 29.46 -9.33
N VAL A 9 15.82 28.66 -8.80
CA VAL A 9 15.56 28.57 -7.34
C VAL A 9 16.77 28.03 -6.60
N ASN A 10 17.35 26.95 -7.11
CA ASN A 10 18.50 26.27 -6.50
C ASN A 10 19.77 26.40 -7.34
N LEU A 11 19.67 26.70 -8.65
CA LEU A 11 20.81 26.82 -9.55
C LEU A 11 21.21 28.28 -9.74
N THR A 12 22.40 28.66 -9.28
CA THR A 12 22.85 30.06 -9.31
C THR A 12 23.68 30.40 -10.55
N GLU A 13 24.23 29.36 -11.18
CA GLU A 13 25.09 29.41 -12.36
C GLU A 13 24.24 29.64 -13.61
N LYS A 14 24.26 30.87 -14.13
CA LYS A 14 23.47 31.27 -15.31
C LYS A 14 23.71 30.38 -16.54
N GLU A 15 24.96 29.95 -16.75
CA GLU A 15 25.34 29.06 -17.84
C GLU A 15 24.61 27.71 -17.74
N TYR A 16 24.47 27.16 -16.53
CA TYR A 16 23.77 25.90 -16.31
C TYR A 16 22.27 26.01 -16.59
N VAL A 17 21.65 27.14 -16.21
CA VAL A 17 20.25 27.42 -16.57
C VAL A 17 20.09 27.53 -18.09
N ILE A 18 21.00 28.23 -18.78
CA ILE A 18 20.98 28.34 -20.25
C ILE A 18 21.10 26.96 -20.90
N ASN A 19 22.02 26.12 -20.44
CA ASN A 19 22.22 24.77 -20.98
C ASN A 19 20.97 23.88 -20.77
N LEU A 20 20.30 23.98 -19.61
CA LEU A 20 19.06 23.25 -19.35
C LEU A 20 17.89 23.74 -20.21
N LEU A 21 17.77 25.05 -20.42
CA LEU A 21 16.76 25.61 -21.33
C LEU A 21 17.00 25.21 -22.79
N ALA A 22 18.26 25.17 -23.21
CA ALA A 22 18.64 24.67 -24.54
C ALA A 22 18.29 23.19 -24.68
N LEU A 23 18.69 22.34 -23.71
CA LEU A 23 18.30 20.92 -23.68
C LEU A 23 16.79 20.75 -23.78
N ARG A 24 16.02 21.41 -22.89
CA ARG A 24 14.56 21.36 -22.86
C ARG A 24 13.94 21.70 -24.22
N LYS A 25 14.48 22.71 -24.91
CA LYS A 25 14.01 23.12 -26.24
C LYS A 25 14.28 22.05 -27.29
N GLU A 26 15.49 21.48 -27.32
CA GLU A 26 15.91 20.54 -28.36
C GLU A 26 15.30 19.14 -28.20
N ILE A 27 14.97 18.72 -26.97
CA ILE A 27 14.30 17.44 -26.71
C ILE A 27 12.77 17.51 -26.79
N LEU A 28 12.18 18.72 -26.79
CA LEU A 28 10.73 18.92 -26.87
C LEU A 28 10.07 18.18 -28.05
N PRO A 29 10.62 18.19 -29.28
CA PRO A 29 10.04 17.45 -30.40
C PRO A 29 9.99 15.94 -30.14
N VAL A 30 11.03 15.37 -29.52
CA VAL A 30 11.10 13.94 -29.21
C VAL A 30 10.06 13.57 -28.16
N LEU A 31 10.02 14.30 -27.04
CA LEU A 31 9.06 14.04 -25.96
C LEU A 31 7.60 14.29 -26.39
N SER A 32 7.38 15.08 -27.44
CA SER A 32 6.05 15.36 -27.99
C SER A 32 5.53 14.27 -28.94
N ASN A 33 6.33 13.25 -29.28
CA ASN A 33 5.91 12.15 -30.16
C ASN A 33 4.68 11.42 -29.62
N ASN A 34 4.58 11.27 -28.29
CA ASN A 34 3.45 10.66 -27.61
C ASN A 34 3.11 9.25 -28.18
N ILE A 35 4.14 8.42 -28.33
CA ILE A 35 4.08 7.05 -28.89
C ILE A 35 3.13 6.16 -28.09
N LEU A 36 2.96 6.45 -26.80
CA LEU A 36 2.14 5.71 -25.85
C LEU A 36 0.93 6.55 -25.38
N PRO A 37 -0.04 6.85 -26.27
CA PRO A 37 -1.09 7.85 -26.01
C PRO A 37 -2.08 7.47 -24.90
N HIS A 38 -2.11 6.19 -24.50
CA HIS A 38 -3.09 5.59 -23.59
C HIS A 38 -2.67 5.58 -22.11
N PHE A 39 -1.46 6.04 -21.80
CA PHE A 39 -0.96 6.12 -20.42
C PHE A 39 -1.04 7.56 -19.89
N THR A 40 0.10 8.21 -19.72
CA THR A 40 0.25 9.53 -19.10
C THR A 40 1.10 10.44 -19.99
N ASP A 41 1.05 11.73 -19.70
CA ASP A 41 1.89 12.76 -20.30
C ASP A 41 3.36 12.50 -19.96
N HIS A 42 4.19 12.38 -20.99
CA HIS A 42 5.66 12.31 -20.92
C HIS A 42 6.31 13.49 -21.68
N SER A 43 5.53 14.56 -21.93
CA SER A 43 6.06 15.78 -22.52
C SER A 43 7.00 16.51 -21.55
N VAL A 44 7.65 17.56 -22.04
CA VAL A 44 8.46 18.47 -21.20
C VAL A 44 7.69 19.04 -20.00
N SER A 45 6.35 19.06 -20.05
CA SER A 45 5.51 19.53 -18.93
C SER A 45 5.66 18.63 -17.71
N HIS A 46 5.84 17.32 -17.89
CA HIS A 46 6.14 16.38 -16.81
C HIS A 46 7.51 16.66 -16.20
N SER A 47 8.55 16.76 -17.03
CA SER A 47 9.89 17.12 -16.55
C SER A 47 9.93 18.46 -15.79
N ASP A 48 9.17 19.46 -16.25
CA ASP A 48 9.05 20.75 -15.55
C ASP A 48 8.39 20.62 -14.16
N ARG A 49 7.40 19.73 -14.01
CA ARG A 49 6.81 19.42 -12.70
C ARG A 49 7.78 18.68 -11.80
N LEU A 50 8.58 17.76 -12.35
CA LEU A 50 9.64 17.09 -11.57
C LEU A 50 10.62 18.09 -10.99
N VAL A 51 11.07 19.07 -11.77
CA VAL A 51 11.94 20.16 -11.27
C VAL A 51 11.28 20.89 -10.08
N THR A 52 9.98 21.16 -10.16
CA THR A 52 9.23 21.82 -9.09
C THR A 52 9.17 20.94 -7.84
N ILE A 53 8.83 19.65 -7.99
CA ILE A 53 8.77 18.68 -6.88
C ILE A 53 10.16 18.53 -6.23
N ILE A 54 11.22 18.46 -7.03
CA ILE A 54 12.60 18.39 -6.53
C ILE A 54 12.94 19.64 -5.72
N ASN A 55 12.58 20.83 -6.19
CA ASN A 55 12.81 22.05 -5.42
C ASN A 55 12.12 22.02 -4.04
N GLU A 56 10.88 21.51 -3.96
CA GLU A 56 10.17 21.33 -2.69
C GLU A 56 10.83 20.26 -1.80
N LEU A 57 11.20 19.10 -2.36
CA LEU A 57 11.89 18.02 -1.65
C LEU A 57 13.22 18.47 -1.06
N LEU A 58 13.97 19.31 -1.78
CA LEU A 58 15.28 19.84 -1.35
C LEU A 58 15.18 21.02 -0.40
N SER A 59 14.01 21.66 -0.27
CA SER A 59 13.83 22.87 0.54
C SER A 59 14.22 22.73 2.02
N PRO A 60 14.02 21.60 2.73
CA PRO A 60 14.39 21.48 4.13
C PRO A 60 15.85 21.10 4.35
N ILE A 61 16.66 20.94 3.28
CA ILE A 61 18.06 20.53 3.39
C ILE A 61 18.91 21.68 3.96
N PRO A 62 19.70 21.45 5.02
CA PRO A 62 20.64 22.44 5.54
C PRO A 62 21.65 22.91 4.48
N ASN A 63 22.03 24.19 4.52
CA ASN A 63 22.98 24.77 3.54
C ASN A 63 24.29 23.96 3.39
N SER A 64 24.79 23.36 4.47
CA SER A 64 26.01 22.54 4.46
C SER A 64 25.88 21.20 3.71
N LYS A 65 24.65 20.77 3.41
CA LYS A 65 24.35 19.49 2.76
C LYS A 65 23.65 19.66 1.40
N LYS A 66 23.43 20.90 0.95
CA LYS A 66 22.80 21.20 -0.35
C LYS A 66 23.56 20.55 -1.50
N LEU A 67 22.83 20.30 -2.58
CA LEU A 67 23.42 19.87 -3.84
C LEU A 67 24.28 20.99 -4.41
N SER A 68 25.43 20.63 -4.98
CA SER A 68 26.24 21.55 -5.76
C SER A 68 25.54 21.93 -7.07
N GLY A 69 25.93 23.04 -7.69
CA GLY A 69 25.39 23.42 -9.01
C GLY A 69 25.60 22.33 -10.07
N GLN A 70 26.71 21.60 -9.99
CA GLN A 70 27.01 20.47 -10.87
C GLN A 70 26.04 19.29 -10.66
N GLU A 71 25.75 18.94 -9.41
CA GLU A 71 24.77 17.90 -9.07
C GLU A 71 23.35 18.28 -9.51
N LEU A 72 22.97 19.55 -9.34
CA LEU A 72 21.69 20.08 -9.80
C LEU A 72 21.58 20.09 -11.33
N LEU A 73 22.64 20.46 -12.04
CA LEU A 73 22.70 20.41 -13.50
C LEU A 73 22.45 18.98 -14.01
N ILE A 74 23.13 17.98 -13.43
CA ILE A 74 22.97 16.56 -13.77
C ILE A 74 21.54 16.11 -13.47
N LEU A 75 21.05 16.38 -12.25
CA LEU A 75 19.72 15.96 -11.80
C LEU A 75 18.59 16.53 -12.67
N PHE A 76 18.63 17.84 -12.97
CA PHE A 76 17.62 18.47 -13.80
C PHE A 76 17.72 18.02 -15.27
N ALA A 77 18.92 17.80 -15.80
CA ALA A 77 19.07 17.21 -17.14
C ALA A 77 18.48 15.79 -17.19
N SER A 78 18.67 14.97 -16.15
CA SER A 78 18.04 13.66 -16.02
C SER A 78 16.52 13.74 -15.94
N CYS A 79 15.93 14.77 -15.31
CA CYS A 79 14.46 14.96 -15.34
C CYS A 79 13.90 15.06 -16.76
N TYR A 80 14.64 15.71 -17.67
CA TYR A 80 14.25 15.85 -19.08
C TYR A 80 14.52 14.60 -19.91
N LEU A 81 15.40 13.70 -19.46
CA LEU A 81 15.90 12.58 -20.28
C LEU A 81 15.53 11.19 -19.74
N HIS A 82 15.10 11.04 -18.50
CA HIS A 82 14.87 9.71 -17.89
C HIS A 82 13.85 8.85 -18.66
N ASP A 83 12.83 9.49 -19.22
CA ASP A 83 11.75 8.83 -19.98
C ASP A 83 11.81 9.06 -21.50
N ILE A 84 12.88 9.66 -22.02
CA ILE A 84 12.99 9.95 -23.46
C ILE A 84 12.91 8.67 -24.32
N GLY A 85 13.37 7.54 -23.78
CA GLY A 85 13.29 6.22 -24.39
C GLY A 85 11.87 5.76 -24.67
N MET A 86 10.87 6.18 -23.88
CA MET A 86 9.46 5.89 -24.17
C MET A 86 8.93 6.59 -25.43
N GLN A 87 9.64 7.62 -25.90
CA GLN A 87 9.26 8.43 -27.06
C GLN A 87 10.19 8.22 -28.26
N TYR A 88 11.05 7.20 -28.23
CA TYR A 88 12.04 6.91 -29.26
C TYR A 88 11.69 5.67 -30.08
N GLU A 89 10.86 5.82 -31.13
CA GLU A 89 10.41 4.67 -31.95
C GLU A 89 11.55 3.95 -32.69
N ASN A 90 12.65 4.67 -32.99
CA ASN A 90 13.85 4.12 -33.60
C ASN A 90 14.75 3.39 -32.58
N ALA A 91 14.19 2.89 -31.47
CA ALA A 91 14.93 2.20 -30.43
C ALA A 91 15.71 0.97 -30.93
N GLY A 92 15.38 0.38 -32.08
CA GLY A 92 16.17 -0.67 -32.73
C GLY A 92 17.65 -0.32 -32.98
N GLU A 93 17.99 0.97 -33.02
CA GLU A 93 19.38 1.42 -33.16
C GLU A 93 20.16 1.42 -31.84
N THR A 94 19.44 1.38 -30.70
CA THR A 94 20.06 1.37 -29.37
C THR A 94 20.77 0.05 -29.08
N ARG A 95 21.75 0.11 -28.19
CA ARG A 95 22.46 -1.09 -27.72
C ARG A 95 21.49 -2.03 -27.00
N THR A 96 20.63 -1.47 -26.14
CA THR A 96 19.63 -2.21 -25.36
C THR A 96 18.80 -3.14 -26.22
N ILE A 97 18.21 -2.63 -27.31
CA ILE A 97 17.37 -3.45 -28.18
C ILE A 97 18.20 -4.47 -28.98
N LYS A 98 19.41 -4.10 -29.44
CA LYS A 98 20.31 -5.01 -30.16
C LYS A 98 20.75 -6.20 -29.31
N GLU A 99 20.88 -6.02 -28.00
CA GLU A 99 21.28 -7.06 -27.05
C GLU A 99 20.12 -8.00 -26.64
N LEU A 100 18.86 -7.67 -26.95
CA LEU A 100 17.71 -8.53 -26.65
C LEU A 100 17.63 -9.78 -27.55
N HIS A 101 18.44 -9.87 -28.61
CA HIS A 101 18.46 -11.00 -29.56
C HIS A 101 17.06 -11.40 -30.05
N LEU A 102 16.30 -10.41 -30.52
CA LEU A 102 14.91 -10.58 -30.97
C LEU A 102 14.82 -11.54 -32.16
N GLU A 103 13.74 -12.33 -32.22
CA GLU A 103 13.50 -13.29 -33.31
C GLU A 103 13.26 -12.60 -34.67
N GLN A 104 12.82 -11.34 -34.65
CA GLN A 104 12.54 -10.50 -35.81
C GLN A 104 13.24 -9.16 -35.65
N GLU A 105 13.58 -8.54 -36.78
CA GLU A 105 14.15 -7.20 -36.79
C GLU A 105 13.19 -6.19 -36.16
N TRP A 106 13.72 -5.18 -35.46
CA TRP A 106 12.90 -4.22 -34.70
C TRP A 106 11.76 -3.62 -35.52
N ASN A 107 12.01 -3.23 -36.77
CA ASN A 107 11.02 -2.57 -37.64
C ASN A 107 9.94 -3.51 -38.17
N GLU A 108 10.12 -4.83 -38.05
CA GLU A 108 9.16 -5.84 -38.50
C GLU A 108 8.20 -6.26 -37.37
N LEU A 109 8.54 -5.96 -36.12
CA LEU A 109 7.70 -6.26 -34.97
C LEU A 109 6.38 -5.51 -35.02
N ALA A 110 5.32 -6.21 -34.62
CA ALA A 110 4.01 -5.61 -34.40
C ALA A 110 4.11 -4.40 -33.46
N GLU A 111 3.37 -3.33 -33.78
CA GLU A 111 3.42 -2.06 -33.03
C GLU A 111 3.20 -2.24 -31.53
N LYS A 112 2.24 -3.10 -31.14
CA LYS A 112 2.00 -3.43 -29.73
C LYS A 112 3.24 -4.01 -29.06
N THR A 113 3.90 -4.98 -29.71
CA THR A 113 5.11 -5.60 -29.20
C THR A 113 6.27 -4.61 -29.08
N ARG A 114 6.45 -3.71 -30.07
CA ARG A 114 7.44 -2.63 -29.98
C ARG A 114 7.18 -1.73 -28.79
N ARG A 115 5.92 -1.33 -28.58
CA ARG A 115 5.49 -0.50 -27.45
C ARG A 115 5.71 -1.17 -26.10
N ASP A 116 5.44 -2.47 -26.00
CA ASP A 116 5.72 -3.25 -24.80
C ASP A 116 7.23 -3.26 -24.50
N TYR A 117 8.09 -3.47 -25.50
CA TYR A 117 9.56 -3.36 -25.33
C TYR A 117 10.02 -1.95 -24.97
N LEU A 118 9.48 -0.91 -25.63
CA LEU A 118 9.80 0.47 -25.30
C LEU A 118 9.48 0.77 -23.84
N ARG A 119 8.32 0.33 -23.35
CA ARG A 119 7.93 0.52 -21.96
C ARG A 119 8.79 -0.30 -21.01
N ASP A 120 9.02 -1.57 -21.30
CA ASP A 120 9.71 -2.46 -20.36
C ASP A 120 11.22 -2.15 -20.28
N GLN A 121 11.81 -1.55 -21.31
CA GLN A 121 13.24 -1.19 -21.36
C GLN A 121 13.50 0.33 -21.41
N HIS A 122 12.49 1.18 -21.19
CA HIS A 122 12.60 2.64 -21.39
C HIS A 122 13.80 3.27 -20.69
N HIS A 123 14.05 2.91 -19.44
CA HIS A 123 15.16 3.43 -18.64
C HIS A 123 16.53 3.17 -19.29
N LYS A 124 16.75 1.97 -19.85
CA LYS A 124 17.98 1.63 -20.58
C LYS A 124 18.06 2.29 -21.95
N ILE A 125 16.94 2.36 -22.66
CA ILE A 125 16.83 3.06 -23.96
C ILE A 125 17.12 4.56 -23.78
N SER A 126 16.61 5.17 -22.71
CA SER A 126 16.89 6.56 -22.33
C SER A 126 18.38 6.76 -22.03
N ALA A 127 19.01 5.84 -21.31
CA ALA A 127 20.45 5.87 -21.07
C ALA A 127 21.25 5.79 -22.38
N ASP A 128 20.92 4.86 -23.27
CA ASP A 128 21.55 4.75 -24.59
C ASP A 128 21.33 6.04 -25.42
N PHE A 129 20.14 6.65 -25.34
CA PHE A 129 19.84 7.92 -25.99
C PHE A 129 20.75 9.05 -25.48
N VAL A 130 20.94 9.16 -24.17
CA VAL A 130 21.86 10.14 -23.56
C VAL A 130 23.30 9.90 -24.04
N ILE A 131 23.75 8.65 -24.13
CA ILE A 131 25.07 8.33 -24.67
C ILE A 131 25.20 8.76 -26.14
N MET A 132 24.17 8.57 -26.96
CA MET A 132 24.13 9.06 -28.34
C MET A 132 24.22 10.60 -28.43
N LEU A 133 23.62 11.32 -27.46
CA LEU A 133 23.72 12.78 -27.34
C LEU A 133 25.10 13.26 -26.87
N SER A 134 25.97 12.39 -26.35
CA SER A 134 27.31 12.78 -25.90
C SER A 134 28.12 13.44 -27.03
N PRO A 135 29.11 14.31 -26.73
CA PRO A 135 29.85 15.06 -27.76
C PRO A 135 30.42 14.20 -28.89
N ASN A 136 30.89 12.99 -28.55
CA ASN A 136 31.46 12.03 -29.51
C ASN A 136 30.46 10.95 -29.98
N GLY A 137 29.21 10.98 -29.49
CA GLY A 137 28.18 10.02 -29.87
C GLY A 137 27.67 10.24 -31.29
N ASN A 138 26.77 9.38 -31.76
CA ASN A 138 25.99 9.62 -32.98
C ASN A 138 24.60 10.08 -32.58
N SER A 139 24.36 11.39 -32.52
CA SER A 139 23.10 11.91 -31.98
C SER A 139 21.96 11.72 -32.98
N PRO A 140 20.80 11.18 -32.56
CA PRO A 140 19.62 11.05 -33.42
C PRO A 140 18.93 12.41 -33.67
N ILE A 141 19.29 13.44 -32.90
CA ILE A 141 18.81 14.82 -33.06
C ILE A 141 19.98 15.76 -33.32
N ASN A 142 19.72 16.95 -33.88
CA ASN A 142 20.76 17.94 -34.14
C ASN A 142 21.17 18.73 -32.87
N TYR A 143 21.46 17.98 -31.80
CA TYR A 143 21.87 18.50 -30.51
C TYR A 143 22.90 17.57 -29.87
N LYS A 144 23.83 18.15 -29.11
CA LYS A 144 24.84 17.44 -28.34
C LYS A 144 24.85 17.96 -26.92
N LEU A 145 24.87 17.04 -25.95
CA LEU A 145 25.04 17.41 -24.56
C LEU A 145 26.47 17.92 -24.34
N PRO A 146 26.65 19.10 -23.75
CA PRO A 146 27.97 19.58 -23.36
C PRO A 146 28.64 18.65 -22.33
N ASN A 147 29.99 18.61 -22.32
CA ASN A 147 30.75 17.75 -21.41
C ASN A 147 30.49 18.09 -19.94
N GLU A 148 30.27 19.37 -19.64
CA GLU A 148 29.92 19.85 -18.31
C GLU A 148 28.59 19.29 -17.80
N MET A 149 27.67 18.86 -18.66
CA MET A 149 26.44 18.19 -18.22
C MET A 149 26.67 16.74 -17.77
N ARG A 150 27.88 16.19 -17.97
CA ARG A 150 28.25 14.81 -17.60
C ARG A 150 27.25 13.77 -18.15
N PRO A 151 27.20 13.57 -19.48
CA PRO A 151 26.27 12.62 -20.11
C PRO A 151 26.37 11.20 -19.55
N ASP A 152 27.56 10.79 -19.09
CA ASP A 152 27.80 9.52 -18.40
C ASP A 152 26.95 9.37 -17.13
N TYR A 153 26.88 10.41 -16.30
CA TYR A 153 26.06 10.40 -15.08
C TYR A 153 24.59 10.60 -15.35
N ILE A 154 24.23 11.42 -16.34
CA ILE A 154 22.83 11.54 -16.76
C ILE A 154 22.32 10.17 -17.24
N ALA A 155 23.09 9.47 -18.07
CA ALA A 155 22.73 8.13 -18.56
C ALA A 155 22.60 7.13 -17.42
N ALA A 156 23.51 7.16 -16.44
CA ALA A 156 23.42 6.29 -15.27
C ALA A 156 22.16 6.52 -14.43
N LEU A 157 21.74 7.78 -14.23
CA LEU A 157 20.48 8.10 -13.55
C LEU A 157 19.26 7.67 -14.38
N CYS A 158 19.30 7.85 -15.70
CA CYS A 158 18.25 7.38 -16.59
C CYS A 158 18.12 5.86 -16.54
N GLU A 159 19.22 5.11 -16.47
CA GLU A 159 19.13 3.65 -16.34
C GLU A 159 18.64 3.24 -14.95
N ALA A 160 19.20 3.84 -13.90
CA ALA A 160 18.96 3.45 -12.52
C ALA A 160 17.54 3.75 -12.01
N HIS A 161 16.77 4.64 -12.64
CA HIS A 161 15.42 4.95 -12.17
C HIS A 161 14.42 3.79 -12.36
N GLY A 162 14.69 2.87 -13.31
CA GLY A 162 13.88 1.68 -13.57
C GLY A 162 14.40 0.38 -12.92
N ILE A 163 15.54 0.42 -12.23
CA ILE A 163 16.21 -0.77 -11.63
C ILE A 163 15.95 -0.84 -10.12
N SER A 164 15.84 -2.02 -9.54
CA SER A 164 15.67 -2.15 -8.08
C SER A 164 16.96 -1.73 -7.34
N VAL A 165 16.82 -1.08 -6.18
CA VAL A 165 17.97 -0.57 -5.41
C VAL A 165 18.85 -1.70 -4.83
N GLU A 166 18.29 -2.90 -4.74
CA GLU A 166 18.95 -4.12 -4.26
C GLU A 166 19.75 -4.83 -5.35
N GLU A 167 19.57 -4.47 -6.62
CA GLU A 167 20.30 -5.09 -7.73
C GLU A 167 21.76 -4.58 -7.81
N LEU A 168 22.70 -5.49 -8.12
CA LEU A 168 24.11 -5.14 -8.27
C LEU A 168 24.30 -4.04 -9.34
N ARG A 169 23.53 -4.10 -10.43
CA ARG A 169 23.58 -3.11 -11.50
C ARG A 169 23.27 -1.69 -11.01
N TYR A 170 22.32 -1.53 -10.08
CA TYR A 170 22.01 -0.24 -9.49
C TYR A 170 23.21 0.31 -8.72
N GLN A 171 23.91 -0.54 -7.97
CA GLN A 171 25.10 -0.17 -7.19
C GLN A 171 26.26 0.22 -8.11
N GLU A 172 26.48 -0.51 -9.21
CA GLU A 172 27.50 -0.20 -10.22
C GLU A 172 27.25 1.15 -10.91
N LEU A 173 25.99 1.43 -11.28
CA LEU A 173 25.61 2.68 -11.95
C LEU A 173 25.79 3.91 -11.06
N LEU A 174 25.62 3.74 -9.75
CA LEU A 174 25.57 4.83 -8.78
C LEU A 174 26.80 4.88 -7.87
N GLU A 175 27.91 4.26 -8.30
CA GLU A 175 29.19 4.41 -7.63
C GLU A 175 29.53 5.90 -7.49
N SER A 176 29.61 6.37 -6.25
CA SER A 176 29.81 7.79 -5.96
C SER A 176 31.27 8.16 -6.16
N ILE A 177 31.51 9.23 -6.92
CA ILE A 177 32.79 9.93 -6.87
C ILE A 177 32.70 11.06 -5.83
N PRO A 178 33.82 11.46 -5.18
CA PRO A 178 33.78 12.43 -4.06
C PRO A 178 33.07 13.76 -4.35
N ALA A 179 32.93 14.14 -5.62
CA ALA A 179 32.30 15.40 -6.03
C ALA A 179 30.79 15.28 -6.33
N ILE A 180 30.26 14.09 -6.60
CA ILE A 180 28.87 13.90 -7.11
C ILE A 180 28.23 12.70 -6.40
N ARG A 181 27.18 12.97 -5.62
CA ARG A 181 26.46 11.96 -4.82
C ARG A 181 25.40 11.24 -5.65
N MET A 182 25.82 10.37 -6.56
CA MET A 182 24.92 9.66 -7.49
C MET A 182 23.74 8.93 -6.82
N PRO A 183 23.90 8.20 -5.69
CA PRO A 183 22.78 7.57 -5.00
C PRO A 183 21.74 8.57 -4.50
N LEU A 184 22.18 9.74 -4.06
CA LEU A 184 21.29 10.82 -3.65
C LEU A 184 20.51 11.39 -4.84
N LEU A 185 21.18 11.65 -5.97
CA LEU A 185 20.51 12.15 -7.18
C LEU A 185 19.47 11.14 -7.70
N SER A 186 19.80 9.84 -7.68
CA SER A 186 18.87 8.77 -8.03
C SER A 186 17.66 8.73 -7.09
N ALA A 187 17.89 8.79 -5.77
CA ALA A 187 16.82 8.84 -4.78
C ALA A 187 15.87 10.02 -5.04
N ILE A 188 16.41 11.23 -5.23
CA ILE A 188 15.59 12.43 -5.46
C ILE A 188 14.79 12.33 -6.77
N LEU A 189 15.42 11.88 -7.87
CA LEU A 189 14.73 11.72 -9.15
C LEU A 189 13.57 10.73 -9.05
N ARG A 190 13.81 9.56 -8.43
CA ARG A 190 12.79 8.50 -8.27
C ARG A 190 11.64 8.94 -7.37
N LEU A 191 11.96 9.67 -6.28
CA LEU A 191 10.94 10.24 -5.40
C LEU A 191 10.14 11.34 -6.11
N ALA A 192 10.77 12.18 -6.91
CA ALA A 192 10.05 13.20 -7.67
C ALA A 192 9.13 12.58 -8.72
N ASP A 193 9.60 11.54 -9.43
CA ASP A 193 8.83 10.85 -10.45
C ASP A 193 7.60 10.13 -9.88
N ILE A 194 7.77 9.31 -8.83
CA ILE A 194 6.66 8.63 -8.17
C ILE A 194 5.69 9.61 -7.47
N LEU A 195 6.16 10.83 -7.17
CA LEU A 195 5.30 11.88 -6.66
C LEU A 195 4.61 12.64 -7.80
N ASP A 196 5.00 12.63 -9.08
CA ASP A 196 4.17 13.28 -10.14
C ASP A 196 2.93 12.44 -10.53
N GLU A 197 2.24 11.85 -9.55
CA GLU A 197 1.04 11.04 -9.74
C GLU A 197 -0.24 11.90 -9.82
N SER A 198 -0.21 13.03 -10.54
CA SER A 198 -1.31 13.99 -10.55
C SER A 198 -2.19 13.93 -11.80
N SER A 199 -3.44 14.40 -11.67
CA SER A 199 -4.40 14.56 -12.76
C SER A 199 -3.90 15.47 -13.89
N ARG A 200 -2.84 16.25 -13.65
CA ARG A 200 -2.15 17.04 -14.67
C ARG A 200 -1.40 16.17 -15.69
N ARG A 201 -1.12 14.90 -15.37
CA ARG A 201 -0.52 13.92 -16.29
C ARG A 201 -1.49 13.33 -17.30
N ILE A 202 -2.77 13.64 -17.22
CA ILE A 202 -3.77 12.98 -18.05
C ILE A 202 -4.75 13.97 -18.68
N CYS A 203 -5.42 13.53 -19.74
CA CYS A 203 -6.46 14.29 -20.42
C CYS A 203 -7.69 13.41 -20.63
N LEU A 204 -8.78 13.72 -19.93
CA LEU A 204 -10.03 12.96 -19.99
C LEU A 204 -10.62 12.91 -21.40
N GLN A 205 -10.56 14.02 -22.13
CA GLN A 205 -11.05 14.07 -23.51
C GLN A 205 -10.26 13.14 -24.43
N LYS A 206 -8.94 13.10 -24.29
CA LYS A 206 -8.08 12.17 -25.02
C LYS A 206 -8.41 10.73 -24.63
N PHE A 207 -8.50 10.42 -23.34
CA PHE A 207 -8.81 9.08 -22.84
C PHE A 207 -10.12 8.52 -23.40
N LYS A 208 -11.18 9.34 -23.47
CA LYS A 208 -12.49 8.96 -24.05
C LYS A 208 -12.45 8.61 -25.54
N THR A 209 -11.37 8.96 -26.25
CA THR A 209 -11.19 8.63 -27.68
C THR A 209 -10.32 7.40 -27.92
N LEU A 210 -9.82 6.78 -26.85
CA LEU A 210 -8.91 5.63 -26.91
C LEU A 210 -9.61 4.35 -26.44
N LEU A 211 -9.03 3.20 -26.81
CA LEU A 211 -9.43 1.87 -26.31
C LEU A 211 -8.31 1.27 -25.43
N PRO A 212 -8.01 1.86 -24.25
CA PRO A 212 -6.99 1.34 -23.36
C PRO A 212 -7.39 -0.03 -22.79
N ASP A 213 -6.40 -0.89 -22.56
CA ASP A 213 -6.60 -2.12 -21.80
C ASP A 213 -6.88 -1.80 -20.31
N ILE A 214 -7.33 -2.80 -19.56
CA ILE A 214 -7.74 -2.61 -18.17
C ILE A 214 -6.61 -2.09 -17.27
N LYS A 215 -5.36 -2.51 -17.48
CA LYS A 215 -4.22 -2.04 -16.66
C LYS A 215 -3.97 -0.56 -16.91
N SER A 216 -4.01 -0.16 -18.18
CA SER A 216 -3.88 1.25 -18.59
C SER A 216 -5.02 2.11 -18.03
N LYS A 217 -6.27 1.60 -18.04
CA LYS A 217 -7.42 2.27 -17.40
C LYS A 217 -7.21 2.44 -15.89
N THR A 218 -6.83 1.38 -15.18
CA THR A 218 -6.58 1.43 -13.73
C THR A 218 -5.50 2.45 -13.39
N HIS A 219 -4.39 2.46 -14.12
CA HIS A 219 -3.34 3.44 -13.95
C HIS A 219 -3.86 4.86 -14.16
N TRP A 220 -4.56 5.10 -15.27
CA TRP A 220 -5.11 6.42 -15.63
C TRP A 220 -6.06 6.99 -14.57
N TRP A 221 -6.96 6.16 -14.03
CA TRP A 221 -7.92 6.60 -13.01
C TRP A 221 -7.28 6.96 -11.66
N ARG A 222 -6.12 6.37 -11.30
CA ARG A 222 -5.36 6.80 -10.11
C ARG A 222 -4.83 8.22 -10.26
N HIS A 223 -4.26 8.54 -11.43
CA HIS A 223 -3.84 9.90 -11.77
C HIS A 223 -5.04 10.86 -11.75
N TYR A 224 -6.17 10.45 -12.32
CA TYR A 224 -7.39 11.28 -12.39
C TYR A 224 -7.91 11.77 -11.05
N TYR A 225 -7.91 10.90 -10.05
CA TYR A 225 -8.40 11.28 -8.74
C TYR A 225 -7.38 12.02 -7.88
N THR A 226 -6.11 12.04 -8.26
CA THR A 226 -5.08 12.79 -7.54
C THR A 226 -5.07 14.23 -8.06
N GLU A 227 -5.71 15.14 -7.34
CA GLU A 227 -5.84 16.55 -7.74
C GLU A 227 -4.49 17.27 -7.68
N ASP A 228 -3.79 17.13 -6.55
CA ASP A 228 -2.54 17.85 -6.30
C ASP A 228 -1.70 17.18 -5.21
N ILE A 229 -0.48 17.68 -5.04
CA ILE A 229 0.42 17.24 -3.97
C ILE A 229 0.94 18.47 -3.24
N ALA A 230 0.65 18.51 -1.94
CA ALA A 230 1.01 19.63 -1.08
C ALA A 230 2.23 19.29 -0.22
N PHE A 231 3.19 20.21 -0.19
CA PHE A 231 4.37 20.17 0.66
C PHE A 231 4.21 21.14 1.83
N ASP A 232 4.33 20.64 3.06
CA ASP A 232 4.49 21.45 4.27
C ASP A 232 5.93 21.30 4.75
N ASN A 233 6.79 22.22 4.29
CA ASN A 233 8.23 22.21 4.54
C ASN A 233 8.56 22.37 6.04
N ASN A 234 7.69 23.04 6.81
CA ASN A 234 7.88 23.22 8.25
C ASN A 234 7.66 21.92 9.01
N LYS A 235 6.63 21.15 8.63
CA LYS A 235 6.32 19.86 9.25
C LYS A 235 7.01 18.68 8.55
N LYS A 236 7.74 18.92 7.46
CA LYS A 236 8.28 17.90 6.55
C LYS A 236 7.18 16.89 6.20
N LYS A 237 6.05 17.39 5.71
CA LYS A 237 4.88 16.58 5.37
C LYS A 237 4.53 16.74 3.89
N ILE A 238 4.29 15.62 3.22
CA ILE A 238 3.76 15.54 1.87
C ILE A 238 2.32 15.01 1.97
N SER A 239 1.38 15.70 1.35
CA SER A 239 -0.04 15.30 1.35
C SER A 239 -0.51 15.12 -0.09
N LEU A 240 -0.90 13.89 -0.44
CA LEU A 240 -1.60 13.60 -1.70
C LEU A 240 -3.05 14.00 -1.53
N ILE A 241 -3.52 14.91 -2.39
CA ILE A 241 -4.87 15.46 -2.33
C ILE A 241 -5.72 14.74 -3.38
N PHE A 242 -6.76 14.05 -2.92
CA PHE A 242 -7.70 13.36 -3.78
C PHE A 242 -9.00 14.14 -3.94
N ASP A 243 -9.58 14.09 -5.15
CA ASP A 243 -10.91 14.58 -5.48
C ASP A 243 -11.71 13.43 -6.10
N PHE A 244 -12.83 13.07 -5.48
CA PHE A 244 -13.68 11.96 -5.90
C PHE A 244 -15.11 12.46 -6.15
N PRO A 245 -15.88 11.80 -7.05
CA PRO A 245 -17.30 12.08 -7.22
C PRO A 245 -18.07 11.93 -5.90
N THR A 246 -18.95 12.88 -5.60
CA THR A 246 -19.70 12.93 -4.34
C THR A 246 -20.51 11.65 -4.07
N GLU A 247 -21.02 11.01 -5.13
CA GLU A 247 -21.83 9.79 -5.06
C GLU A 247 -21.03 8.52 -4.67
N ARG A 248 -19.70 8.54 -4.84
CA ARG A 248 -18.82 7.38 -4.60
C ARG A 248 -17.62 7.70 -3.69
N ILE A 249 -17.59 8.88 -3.08
CA ILE A 249 -16.44 9.38 -2.30
C ILE A 249 -15.97 8.39 -1.23
N TYR A 250 -16.90 7.84 -0.44
CA TYR A 250 -16.58 6.90 0.65
C TYR A 250 -16.05 5.55 0.16
N GLU A 251 -16.44 5.13 -1.05
CA GLU A 251 -15.95 3.90 -1.66
C GLU A 251 -14.54 4.12 -2.21
N TYR A 252 -14.34 5.18 -2.99
CA TYR A 252 -13.06 5.42 -3.67
C TYR A 252 -11.96 5.82 -2.68
N GLU A 253 -12.29 6.53 -1.61
CA GLU A 253 -11.37 6.84 -0.50
C GLU A 253 -10.79 5.58 0.15
N LYS A 254 -11.53 4.47 0.17
CA LYS A 254 -11.07 3.19 0.74
C LYS A 254 -10.24 2.37 -0.24
N ILE A 255 -10.19 2.75 -1.51
CA ILE A 255 -9.57 1.94 -2.58
C ILE A 255 -8.33 2.66 -3.12
N VAL A 256 -8.51 3.85 -3.71
CA VAL A 256 -7.44 4.52 -4.48
C VAL A 256 -6.24 4.85 -3.60
N PRO A 257 -6.38 5.49 -2.41
CA PRO A 257 -5.24 5.74 -1.53
C PRO A 257 -4.57 4.45 -1.02
N GLN A 258 -5.34 3.38 -0.75
CA GLN A 258 -4.78 2.10 -0.29
C GLN A 258 -3.93 1.41 -1.36
N LEU A 259 -4.26 1.63 -2.63
CA LEU A 259 -3.47 1.13 -3.75
C LEU A 259 -2.24 2.01 -4.02
N GLN A 260 -2.35 3.34 -3.94
CA GLN A 260 -1.31 4.27 -4.40
C GLN A 260 -0.24 4.59 -3.35
N LEU A 261 -0.63 4.97 -2.13
CA LEU A 261 0.32 5.40 -1.08
C LEU A 261 1.42 4.36 -0.79
N PRO A 262 1.16 3.04 -0.80
CA PRO A 262 2.18 2.08 -0.41
C PRO A 262 3.34 1.95 -1.40
N TRP A 263 3.14 2.27 -2.68
CA TRP A 263 4.24 2.38 -3.63
C TRP A 263 5.14 3.56 -3.28
N ILE A 264 4.55 4.70 -2.91
CA ILE A 264 5.28 5.89 -2.47
C ILE A 264 6.05 5.57 -1.19
N TYR A 265 5.40 4.99 -0.17
CA TYR A 265 6.08 4.59 1.07
C TYR A 265 7.23 3.61 0.82
N LEU A 266 7.04 2.62 -0.06
CA LEU A 266 8.08 1.67 -0.41
C LEU A 266 9.29 2.38 -1.03
N GLU A 267 9.06 3.33 -1.94
CA GLU A 267 10.14 4.08 -2.58
C GLU A 267 10.87 4.99 -1.58
N PHE A 268 10.16 5.67 -0.66
CA PHE A 268 10.78 6.39 0.46
C PHE A 268 11.61 5.47 1.36
N ASN A 269 11.10 4.27 1.65
CA ASN A 269 11.79 3.30 2.52
C ASN A 269 13.10 2.80 1.91
N LYS A 270 13.13 2.56 0.59
CA LYS A 270 14.36 2.18 -0.14
C LYS A 270 15.49 3.19 0.04
N HIS A 271 15.14 4.49 0.09
CA HIS A 271 16.12 5.58 0.18
C HIS A 271 16.29 6.13 1.60
N ASN A 272 15.65 5.53 2.61
CA ASN A 272 15.56 6.06 3.97
C ASN A 272 16.94 6.33 4.61
N ALA A 273 17.93 5.48 4.36
CA ALA A 273 19.29 5.68 4.87
C ALA A 273 19.91 7.02 4.38
N ILE A 274 19.80 7.28 3.07
CA ILE A 274 20.33 8.50 2.43
C ILE A 274 19.52 9.73 2.87
N LEU A 275 18.19 9.61 2.90
CA LEU A 275 17.30 10.70 3.29
C LEU A 275 17.52 11.12 4.75
N ASN A 276 17.66 10.16 5.67
CA ASN A 276 17.93 10.43 7.08
C ASN A 276 19.25 11.18 7.29
N GLU A 277 20.29 10.82 6.54
CA GLU A 277 21.58 11.52 6.60
C GLU A 277 21.41 13.00 6.27
N LEU A 278 20.55 13.34 5.31
CA LEU A 278 20.26 14.70 4.89
C LEU A 278 19.17 15.40 5.72
N GLN A 279 18.64 14.72 6.74
CA GLN A 279 17.50 15.18 7.54
C GLN A 279 16.23 15.40 6.70
N MET A 280 16.07 14.66 5.60
CA MET A 280 14.91 14.67 4.70
C MET A 280 13.83 13.68 5.14
N ASN A 281 13.37 13.81 6.38
CA ASN A 281 12.43 12.87 6.98
C ASN A 281 11.00 13.28 6.65
N TRP A 282 10.61 13.08 5.40
CA TRP A 282 9.27 13.41 4.93
C TRP A 282 8.25 12.40 5.46
N SER A 283 7.15 12.90 6.01
CA SER A 283 5.95 12.12 6.30
C SER A 283 4.98 12.23 5.14
N VAL A 284 4.63 11.10 4.52
CA VAL A 284 3.63 11.08 3.44
C VAL A 284 2.26 10.77 4.04
N THR A 285 1.22 11.45 3.57
CA THR A 285 -0.18 11.21 3.96
C THR A 285 -1.09 11.45 2.75
N SER A 286 -2.37 11.10 2.89
CA SER A 286 -3.41 11.49 1.94
C SER A 286 -4.49 12.33 2.61
N GLU A 287 -5.14 13.16 1.81
CA GLU A 287 -6.34 13.92 2.19
C GLU A 287 -7.37 13.80 1.07
N VAL A 288 -8.63 13.63 1.41
CA VAL A 288 -9.75 13.68 0.47
C VAL A 288 -10.46 15.02 0.63
N LYS A 289 -10.55 15.80 -0.44
CA LYS A 289 -11.29 17.07 -0.41
C LYS A 289 -12.79 16.81 -0.56
N HIS A 290 -13.55 17.13 0.48
CA HIS A 290 -15.01 17.16 0.41
C HIS A 290 -15.48 18.49 -0.16
N LYS A 291 -15.56 18.58 -1.49
CA LYS A 291 -16.13 19.75 -2.18
C LYS A 291 -17.66 19.58 -2.28
N PRO A 292 -18.46 20.63 -2.01
CA PRO A 292 -19.92 20.57 -2.20
C PRO A 292 -20.32 20.39 -3.67
N TYR A 293 -19.42 20.75 -4.60
CA TYR A 293 -19.55 20.49 -6.03
C TYR A 293 -18.19 20.00 -6.55
N THR A 294 -18.16 18.82 -7.14
CA THR A 294 -16.98 18.25 -7.83
C THR A 294 -17.32 17.99 -9.29
N THR A 295 -16.32 18.11 -10.16
CA THR A 295 -16.41 17.74 -11.58
C THR A 295 -15.81 16.36 -11.85
N ALA A 296 -15.38 15.64 -10.80
CA ALA A 296 -14.82 14.31 -10.94
C ALA A 296 -15.89 13.33 -11.44
N GLU A 297 -15.58 12.61 -12.51
CA GLU A 297 -16.42 11.53 -13.05
C GLU A 297 -16.20 10.23 -12.27
N CYS A 298 -17.20 9.35 -12.24
CA CYS A 298 -17.06 7.99 -11.71
C CYS A 298 -16.22 7.12 -12.64
N MET A 299 -15.38 6.25 -12.06
CA MET A 299 -14.65 5.27 -12.85
C MET A 299 -15.59 4.17 -13.34
N PRO A 300 -15.34 3.55 -14.51
CA PRO A 300 -16.11 2.42 -14.96
C PRO A 300 -16.06 1.25 -13.97
N GLU A 301 -17.15 0.49 -13.87
CA GLU A 301 -17.27 -0.66 -12.97
C GLU A 301 -16.18 -1.73 -13.19
N GLU A 302 -15.74 -1.92 -14.43
CA GLU A 302 -14.62 -2.83 -14.74
C GLU A 302 -13.31 -2.38 -14.09
N VAL A 303 -13.06 -1.06 -14.00
CA VAL A 303 -11.87 -0.49 -13.38
C VAL A 303 -11.97 -0.63 -11.86
N LEU A 304 -13.13 -0.32 -11.30
CA LEU A 304 -13.40 -0.51 -9.87
C LEU A 304 -13.21 -1.97 -9.47
N SER A 305 -13.76 -2.91 -10.25
CA SER A 305 -13.58 -4.35 -10.01
C SER A 305 -12.12 -4.76 -10.06
N GLU A 306 -11.33 -4.23 -10.99
CA GLU A 306 -9.91 -4.57 -11.10
C GLU A 306 -9.10 -4.01 -9.93
N MET A 307 -9.38 -2.77 -9.51
CA MET A 307 -8.77 -2.17 -8.31
C MET A 307 -9.12 -2.94 -7.03
N LEU A 308 -10.36 -3.41 -6.89
CA LEU A 308 -10.78 -4.23 -5.75
C LEU A 308 -10.06 -5.58 -5.73
N LYS A 309 -9.87 -6.22 -6.90
CA LYS A 309 -9.07 -7.46 -7.00
C LYS A 309 -7.62 -7.22 -6.61
N GLU A 310 -7.01 -6.14 -7.10
CA GLU A 310 -5.64 -5.76 -6.75
C GLU A 310 -5.49 -5.53 -5.24
N LEU A 311 -6.45 -4.81 -4.64
CA LEU A 311 -6.46 -4.56 -3.20
C LEU A 311 -6.63 -5.84 -2.38
N HIS A 312 -7.51 -6.73 -2.81
CA HIS A 312 -7.71 -8.03 -2.15
C HIS A 312 -6.45 -8.90 -2.25
N PHE A 313 -5.89 -9.04 -3.45
CA PHE A 313 -4.66 -9.80 -3.68
C PHE A 313 -3.53 -9.32 -2.77
N ARG A 314 -3.37 -8.00 -2.67
CA ARG A 314 -2.35 -7.41 -1.81
C ARG A 314 -2.59 -7.67 -0.32
N LYS A 315 -3.83 -7.49 0.17
CA LYS A 315 -4.18 -7.82 1.57
C LYS A 315 -3.93 -9.29 1.91
N SER A 316 -4.21 -10.19 0.96
CA SER A 316 -3.92 -11.62 1.12
C SER A 316 -2.40 -11.88 1.23
N LYS A 317 -1.59 -11.25 0.38
CA LYS A 317 -0.13 -11.35 0.46
C LYS A 317 0.43 -10.81 1.78
N GLU A 318 -0.05 -9.64 2.23
CA GLU A 318 0.34 -9.05 3.52
C GLU A 318 -0.06 -9.96 4.70
N ALA A 319 -1.20 -10.65 4.59
CA ALA A 319 -1.63 -11.63 5.59
C ALA A 319 -0.74 -12.88 5.62
N GLU A 320 -0.31 -13.39 4.46
CA GLU A 320 0.64 -14.50 4.34
C GLU A 320 2.00 -14.16 4.96
N GLU A 321 2.55 -12.98 4.66
CA GLU A 321 3.80 -12.50 5.24
C GLU A 321 3.70 -12.38 6.77
N LYS A 322 2.58 -11.84 7.27
CA LYS A 322 2.30 -11.76 8.70
C LYS A 322 2.20 -13.16 9.35
N GLN A 323 1.60 -14.12 8.66
CA GLN A 323 1.51 -15.51 9.13
C GLN A 323 2.91 -16.15 9.24
N LEU A 324 3.79 -15.90 8.28
CA LEU A 324 5.17 -16.38 8.33
C LEU A 324 5.96 -15.77 9.51
N MET A 325 5.80 -14.47 9.76
CA MET A 325 6.40 -13.82 10.93
C MET A 325 5.95 -14.46 12.25
N VAL A 326 4.65 -14.71 12.39
CA VAL A 326 4.07 -15.39 13.57
C VAL A 326 4.68 -16.78 13.77
N LEU A 327 4.84 -17.56 12.69
CA LEU A 327 5.44 -18.89 12.76
C LEU A 327 6.89 -18.86 13.26
N ASN A 328 7.67 -17.87 12.82
CA ASN A 328 9.04 -17.68 13.26
C ASN A 328 9.11 -17.33 14.75
N SER A 329 8.31 -16.36 15.20
CA SER A 329 8.22 -16.00 16.62
C SER A 329 7.79 -17.17 17.49
N PHE A 330 6.87 -18.01 17.03
CA PHE A 330 6.48 -19.23 17.74
C PHE A 330 7.64 -20.24 17.84
N THR A 331 8.38 -20.43 16.76
CA THR A 331 9.53 -21.35 16.72
C THR A 331 10.58 -20.96 17.75
N GLU A 332 10.86 -19.67 17.88
CA GLU A 332 11.79 -19.11 18.87
C GLU A 332 11.27 -19.25 20.32
N ALA A 333 9.97 -19.04 20.55
CA ALA A 333 9.38 -19.09 21.89
C ALA A 333 9.11 -20.51 22.41
N ARG A 334 9.07 -21.52 21.54
CA ARG A 334 8.69 -22.90 21.88
C ARG A 334 9.48 -23.52 23.05
N PRO A 335 10.83 -23.40 23.16
CA PRO A 335 11.57 -23.99 24.26
C PRO A 335 11.17 -23.42 25.63
N TYR A 336 10.91 -22.11 25.68
CA TYR A 336 10.49 -21.42 26.90
C TYR A 336 9.09 -21.88 27.37
N ILE A 337 8.14 -22.00 26.43
CA ILE A 337 6.78 -22.49 26.73
C ILE A 337 6.83 -23.91 27.26
N GLN A 338 7.59 -24.80 26.61
CA GLN A 338 7.71 -26.19 27.05
C GLN A 338 8.26 -26.29 28.48
N LYS A 339 9.24 -25.45 28.82
CA LYS A 339 9.80 -25.36 30.18
C LYS A 339 8.74 -24.92 31.20
N ARG A 340 7.92 -23.91 30.88
CA ARG A 340 6.82 -23.45 31.76
C ARG A 340 5.76 -24.53 31.97
N ILE A 341 5.31 -25.20 30.91
CA ILE A 341 4.32 -26.28 30.99
C ILE A 341 4.85 -27.43 31.86
N ASN A 342 6.10 -27.84 31.64
CA ASN A 342 6.71 -28.93 32.41
C ASN A 342 6.84 -28.55 33.89
N ALA A 343 7.23 -27.31 34.19
CA ALA A 343 7.32 -26.80 35.56
C ALA A 343 5.94 -26.77 36.25
N LEU A 344 4.89 -26.33 35.56
CA LEU A 344 3.52 -26.32 36.10
C LEU A 344 3.01 -27.74 36.35
N LYS A 345 3.20 -28.66 35.40
CA LYS A 345 2.83 -30.08 35.57
C LYS A 345 3.55 -30.73 36.76
N GLY A 346 4.84 -30.43 36.95
CA GLY A 346 5.61 -30.91 38.10
C GLY A 346 5.14 -30.38 39.46
N LYS A 347 4.35 -29.29 39.49
CA LYS A 347 3.75 -28.71 40.69
C LYS A 347 2.28 -29.09 40.89
N LYS A 348 1.67 -29.84 39.96
CA LYS A 348 0.22 -30.12 39.96
C LYS A 348 -0.28 -30.74 41.27
N GLU A 349 0.50 -31.62 41.89
CA GLU A 349 0.13 -32.26 43.16
C GLU A 349 0.29 -31.35 44.39
N LYS A 350 1.01 -30.22 44.25
CA LYS A 350 1.32 -29.28 45.34
C LYS A 350 0.49 -28.00 45.31
N LEU A 351 -0.11 -27.69 44.17
CA LEU A 351 -0.97 -26.51 43.98
C LEU A 351 -2.43 -26.88 44.23
N ASP A 352 -3.20 -25.95 44.78
CA ASP A 352 -4.65 -26.10 44.75
C ASP A 352 -5.16 -26.01 43.30
N THR A 353 -6.31 -26.65 43.05
CA THR A 353 -6.87 -26.77 41.69
C THR A 353 -7.14 -25.42 41.03
N ASN A 354 -7.56 -24.41 41.80
CA ASN A 354 -7.86 -23.09 41.24
C ASN A 354 -6.59 -22.36 40.80
N THR A 355 -5.54 -22.37 41.62
CA THR A 355 -4.24 -21.78 41.26
C THR A 355 -3.63 -22.48 40.04
N TYR A 356 -3.69 -23.80 39.97
CA TYR A 356 -3.22 -24.56 38.80
C TYR A 356 -3.96 -24.14 37.52
N LEU A 357 -5.29 -24.01 37.57
CA LEU A 357 -6.10 -23.64 36.40
C LEU A 357 -5.83 -22.20 35.94
N LEU A 358 -5.62 -21.26 36.86
CA LEU A 358 -5.27 -19.87 36.53
C LEU A 358 -3.87 -19.77 35.91
N GLU A 359 -2.87 -20.47 36.47
CA GLU A 359 -1.53 -20.52 35.87
C GLU A 359 -1.54 -21.18 34.48
N LEU A 360 -2.39 -22.20 34.28
CA LEU A 360 -2.55 -22.85 32.99
C LEU A 360 -3.19 -21.91 31.95
N TRP A 361 -4.21 -21.15 32.37
CA TRP A 361 -4.83 -20.13 31.53
C TRP A 361 -3.83 -19.02 31.16
N ASP A 362 -2.96 -18.59 32.08
CA ASP A 362 -1.90 -17.63 31.79
C ASP A 362 -0.89 -18.14 30.75
N ILE A 363 -0.50 -19.41 30.82
CA ILE A 363 0.35 -20.03 29.80
C ILE A 363 -0.40 -20.08 28.45
N ALA A 364 -1.68 -20.45 28.46
CA ALA A 364 -2.50 -20.50 27.25
C ALA A 364 -2.69 -19.11 26.61
N LYS A 365 -2.90 -18.05 27.40
CA LYS A 365 -2.92 -16.65 26.94
C LYS A 365 -1.63 -16.27 26.25
N TYR A 366 -0.49 -16.52 26.90
CA TYR A 366 0.82 -16.26 26.29
C TYR A 366 1.01 -17.02 24.98
N MET A 367 0.59 -18.29 24.92
CA MET A 367 0.64 -19.08 23.69
C MET A 367 -0.24 -18.50 22.58
N LYS A 368 -1.42 -17.97 22.89
CA LYS A 368 -2.29 -17.27 21.91
C LYS A 368 -1.63 -15.99 21.42
N GLU A 369 -1.05 -15.19 22.31
CA GLU A 369 -0.38 -13.91 22.00
C GLU A 369 0.76 -14.07 20.98
N ILE A 370 1.51 -15.17 21.07
CA ILE A 370 2.56 -15.50 20.10
C ILE A 370 2.06 -16.30 18.88
N GLY A 371 0.74 -16.46 18.73
CA GLY A 371 0.09 -17.08 17.58
C GLY A 371 -0.15 -18.59 17.62
N SER A 372 0.12 -19.28 18.73
CA SER A 372 -0.08 -20.72 18.89
C SER A 372 -1.52 -21.08 19.32
N LYS A 373 -2.51 -20.69 18.52
CA LYS A 373 -3.94 -20.83 18.85
C LYS A 373 -4.33 -22.28 19.16
N ARG A 374 -4.05 -23.23 18.26
CA ARG A 374 -4.34 -24.66 18.45
C ARG A 374 -3.80 -25.22 19.77
N SER A 375 -2.52 -25.03 20.05
CA SER A 375 -1.91 -25.56 21.27
C SER A 375 -2.40 -24.84 22.53
N SER A 376 -2.65 -23.54 22.41
CA SER A 376 -3.20 -22.68 23.47
C SER A 376 -4.57 -23.17 23.95
N TRP A 377 -5.54 -23.39 23.06
CA TRP A 377 -6.85 -23.87 23.52
C TRP A 377 -6.84 -25.35 23.88
N ASN A 378 -6.03 -26.21 23.24
CA ASN A 378 -5.98 -27.63 23.56
C ASN A 378 -5.49 -27.90 24.99
N ILE A 379 -4.51 -27.13 25.48
CA ILE A 379 -3.99 -27.31 26.83
C ILE A 379 -5.03 -26.92 27.89
N LEU A 380 -5.89 -25.96 27.58
CA LEU A 380 -6.91 -25.47 28.51
C LEU A 380 -8.21 -26.28 28.43
N MET A 381 -8.59 -26.75 27.24
CA MET A 381 -9.86 -27.45 26.99
C MET A 381 -9.99 -28.72 27.81
N SER A 382 -8.90 -29.49 28.01
CA SER A 382 -8.93 -30.72 28.80
C SER A 382 -9.28 -30.47 30.27
N ASP A 383 -8.85 -29.32 30.80
CA ASP A 383 -9.05 -28.96 32.20
C ASP A 383 -10.23 -27.99 32.39
N PHE A 384 -10.84 -27.48 31.29
CA PHE A 384 -11.98 -26.55 31.34
C PHE A 384 -13.17 -27.13 32.11
N ASN A 385 -13.45 -28.43 31.94
CA ASN A 385 -14.52 -29.13 32.67
C ASN A 385 -14.28 -29.17 34.19
N SER A 386 -13.03 -29.13 34.62
CA SER A 386 -12.62 -29.15 36.03
C SER A 386 -12.72 -27.76 36.69
N MET A 387 -13.07 -26.70 35.95
CA MET A 387 -13.10 -25.31 36.45
C MET A 387 -14.32 -24.97 37.32
N GLN A 388 -15.16 -25.94 37.70
CA GLN A 388 -16.38 -25.69 38.47
C GLN A 388 -16.12 -25.04 39.84
N SER A 389 -14.91 -25.20 40.38
CA SER A 389 -14.46 -24.62 41.66
C SER A 389 -14.07 -23.14 41.58
N LEU A 390 -13.98 -22.55 40.37
CA LEU A 390 -13.70 -21.13 40.18
C LEU A 390 -14.98 -20.29 40.31
N PRO A 391 -14.88 -19.00 40.66
CA PRO A 391 -16.02 -18.08 40.61
C PRO A 391 -16.68 -18.09 39.24
N LYS A 392 -18.03 -18.06 39.19
CA LYS A 392 -18.78 -18.16 37.91
C LYS A 392 -18.34 -17.11 36.89
N ARG A 393 -18.07 -15.87 37.33
CA ARG A 393 -17.56 -14.79 36.47
C ARG A 393 -16.22 -15.17 35.81
N THR A 394 -15.29 -15.71 36.57
CA THR A 394 -13.99 -16.20 36.06
C THR A 394 -14.16 -17.37 35.09
N GLN A 395 -15.09 -18.29 35.36
CA GLN A 395 -15.40 -19.38 34.42
C GLN A 395 -15.92 -18.84 33.08
N ILE A 396 -16.78 -17.81 33.11
CA ILE A 396 -17.28 -17.16 31.89
C ILE A 396 -16.16 -16.44 31.15
N GLU A 397 -15.31 -15.68 31.83
CA GLU A 397 -14.17 -15.00 31.20
C GLU A 397 -13.23 -15.97 30.50
N ILE A 398 -12.87 -17.07 31.17
CA ILE A 398 -12.04 -18.13 30.58
C ILE A 398 -12.77 -18.78 29.40
N GLY A 399 -14.06 -19.07 29.53
CA GLY A 399 -14.82 -19.72 28.45
C GLY A 399 -15.06 -18.82 27.23
N ILE A 400 -15.28 -17.51 27.42
CA ILE A 400 -15.32 -16.54 26.32
C ILE A 400 -13.98 -16.56 25.59
N TRP A 401 -12.88 -16.42 26.34
CA TRP A 401 -11.54 -16.44 25.77
C TRP A 401 -11.24 -17.76 25.04
N LEU A 402 -11.66 -18.89 25.60
CA LEU A 402 -11.45 -20.22 25.03
C LEU A 402 -12.26 -20.40 23.73
N ALA A 403 -13.55 -20.04 23.74
CA ALA A 403 -14.41 -20.13 22.56
C ALA A 403 -13.89 -19.23 21.41
N ASP A 404 -13.47 -18.01 21.74
CA ASP A 404 -12.86 -17.07 20.81
C ASP A 404 -11.56 -17.61 20.20
N THR A 405 -10.69 -18.21 21.02
CA THR A 405 -9.44 -18.82 20.56
C THR A 405 -9.67 -20.03 19.66
N ILE A 406 -10.66 -20.87 19.97
CA ILE A 406 -11.06 -22.02 19.14
C ILE A 406 -11.65 -21.55 17.80
N LEU A 407 -12.46 -20.50 17.84
CA LEU A 407 -13.07 -19.91 16.65
C LEU A 407 -12.01 -19.33 15.71
N GLU A 408 -11.06 -18.57 16.27
CA GLU A 408 -9.91 -18.01 15.55
C GLU A 408 -8.98 -19.08 14.93
N ASP A 409 -9.02 -20.31 15.44
CA ASP A 409 -8.27 -21.48 14.94
C ASP A 409 -9.07 -22.28 13.88
N GLY A 410 -10.31 -21.87 13.59
CA GLY A 410 -11.17 -22.50 12.58
C GLY A 410 -11.97 -23.72 13.07
N PHE A 411 -12.06 -23.96 14.38
CA PHE A 411 -12.73 -25.14 14.95
C PHE A 411 -14.07 -24.79 15.60
N ALA A 412 -14.91 -24.03 14.91
CA ALA A 412 -16.17 -23.50 15.44
C ALA A 412 -17.06 -24.55 16.13
N HIS A 413 -17.15 -25.77 15.58
CA HIS A 413 -17.90 -26.88 16.20
C HIS A 413 -17.43 -27.22 17.63
N ARG A 414 -16.14 -27.09 17.95
CA ARG A 414 -15.61 -27.30 19.30
C ARG A 414 -15.93 -26.13 20.23
N ALA A 415 -16.07 -24.93 19.68
CA ALA A 415 -16.43 -23.74 20.46
C ALA A 415 -17.89 -23.79 20.92
N VAL A 416 -18.78 -24.48 20.19
CA VAL A 416 -20.20 -24.65 20.56
C VAL A 416 -20.36 -25.25 21.96
N ASP A 417 -19.58 -26.27 22.31
CA ASP A 417 -19.62 -26.92 23.63
C ASP A 417 -19.27 -25.93 24.76
N VAL A 418 -18.23 -25.12 24.54
CA VAL A 418 -17.78 -24.09 25.49
C VAL A 418 -18.85 -23.01 25.65
N ILE A 419 -19.42 -22.55 24.53
CA ILE A 419 -20.46 -21.52 24.48
C ILE A 419 -21.73 -21.95 25.20
N ASN A 420 -22.20 -23.18 24.98
CA ASN A 420 -23.41 -23.68 25.64
C ASN A 420 -23.27 -23.69 27.16
N ARG A 421 -22.08 -24.06 27.66
CA ARG A 421 -21.79 -24.03 29.10
C ARG A 421 -21.79 -22.61 29.66
N ILE A 422 -21.04 -21.67 29.05
CA ILE A 422 -20.96 -20.31 29.58
C ILE A 422 -22.27 -19.54 29.40
N SER A 423 -23.11 -19.90 28.42
CA SER A 423 -24.46 -19.33 28.26
C SER A 423 -25.34 -19.67 29.45
N GLY A 424 -25.29 -20.92 29.95
CA GLY A 424 -25.99 -21.31 31.17
C GLY A 424 -25.53 -20.50 32.38
N LEU A 425 -24.21 -20.38 32.57
CA LEU A 425 -23.63 -19.59 33.66
C LEU A 425 -23.98 -18.10 33.59
N ALA A 426 -24.00 -17.51 32.39
CA ALA A 426 -24.30 -16.09 32.21
C ALA A 426 -25.75 -15.75 32.60
N ASN A 427 -26.70 -16.64 32.29
CA ASN A 427 -28.09 -16.47 32.70
C ASN A 427 -28.27 -16.51 34.23
N GLU A 428 -27.38 -17.18 34.96
CA GLU A 428 -27.44 -17.29 36.42
C GLU A 428 -26.83 -16.10 37.19
N ILE A 429 -26.02 -15.25 36.54
CA ILE A 429 -25.32 -14.13 37.22
C ILE A 429 -26.12 -12.81 37.16
N GLU A 430 -27.18 -12.75 36.33
CA GLU A 430 -28.03 -11.55 36.13
C GLU A 430 -27.23 -10.27 35.77
N ASP A 431 -26.01 -10.41 35.23
CA ASP A 431 -25.16 -9.30 34.78
C ASP A 431 -25.33 -9.10 33.26
N VAL A 432 -25.99 -8.00 32.89
CA VAL A 432 -26.30 -7.66 31.49
C VAL A 432 -25.04 -7.47 30.65
N GLU A 433 -23.96 -6.93 31.22
CA GLU A 433 -22.72 -6.68 30.47
C GLU A 433 -22.02 -8.01 30.15
N VAL A 434 -22.00 -8.93 31.11
CA VAL A 434 -21.47 -10.29 30.93
C VAL A 434 -22.32 -11.05 29.90
N LEU A 435 -23.64 -10.95 29.99
CA LEU A 435 -24.56 -11.57 29.03
C LEU A 435 -24.31 -11.08 27.60
N ILE A 436 -24.15 -9.76 27.39
CA ILE A 436 -23.83 -9.19 26.07
C ILE A 436 -22.52 -9.77 25.53
N LYS A 437 -21.47 -9.89 26.35
CA LYS A 437 -20.19 -10.46 25.93
C LYS A 437 -20.34 -11.92 25.50
N VAL A 438 -21.11 -12.72 26.24
CA VAL A 438 -21.39 -14.13 25.90
C VAL A 438 -22.21 -14.24 24.62
N LEU A 439 -23.25 -13.41 24.44
CA LEU A 439 -24.07 -13.41 23.24
C LEU A 439 -23.28 -13.04 21.99
N LYS A 440 -22.36 -12.07 22.08
CA LYS A 440 -21.46 -11.70 20.98
C LYS A 440 -20.61 -12.87 20.52
N ILE A 441 -19.94 -13.57 21.44
CA ILE A 441 -19.11 -14.71 21.05
C ILE A 441 -19.94 -15.90 20.60
N LYS A 442 -21.11 -16.14 21.23
CA LYS A 442 -22.06 -17.18 20.81
C LYS A 442 -22.51 -16.97 19.37
N LEU A 443 -22.88 -15.74 19.02
CA LEU A 443 -23.30 -15.40 17.67
C LEU A 443 -22.21 -15.76 16.66
N LYS A 444 -20.98 -15.29 16.87
CA LYS A 444 -19.84 -15.60 16.00
C LYS A 444 -19.59 -17.11 15.86
N VAL A 445 -19.62 -17.85 16.98
CA VAL A 445 -19.42 -19.30 17.00
C VAL A 445 -20.51 -20.04 16.20
N LEU A 446 -21.78 -19.69 16.41
CA LEU A 446 -22.89 -20.32 15.72
C LEU A 446 -22.84 -20.08 14.21
N ILE A 447 -22.49 -18.85 13.79
CA ILE A 447 -22.34 -18.50 12.38
C ILE A 447 -21.22 -19.31 11.74
N SER A 448 -20.04 -19.35 12.35
CA SER A 448 -18.92 -20.13 11.82
C SER A 448 -19.13 -21.65 11.90
N ALA A 449 -20.04 -22.11 12.75
CA ALA A 449 -20.48 -23.51 12.82
C ALA A 449 -21.68 -23.82 11.90
N PHE A 450 -22.19 -22.83 11.15
CA PHE A 450 -23.37 -22.94 10.27
C PHE A 450 -24.69 -23.27 11.00
N HIS A 451 -24.82 -22.88 12.27
CA HIS A 451 -26.04 -23.03 13.07
C HIS A 451 -26.95 -21.79 12.92
N TRP A 452 -27.48 -21.55 11.72
CA TRP A 452 -28.11 -20.29 11.34
C TRP A 452 -29.37 -19.92 12.13
N ASP A 453 -30.25 -20.87 12.40
CA ASP A 453 -31.49 -20.60 13.14
C ASP A 453 -31.21 -20.13 14.58
N GLU A 454 -30.21 -20.73 15.22
CA GLU A 454 -29.77 -20.34 16.56
C GLU A 454 -29.00 -19.02 16.53
N ALA A 455 -28.23 -18.76 15.47
CA ALA A 455 -27.54 -17.49 15.26
C ALA A 455 -28.53 -16.34 15.13
N LYS A 456 -29.60 -16.48 14.33
CA LYS A 456 -30.68 -15.47 14.20
C LYS A 456 -31.35 -15.16 15.54
N LYS A 457 -31.68 -16.19 16.33
CA LYS A 457 -32.25 -16.01 17.68
C LYS A 457 -31.27 -15.30 18.61
N THR A 458 -30.00 -15.67 18.58
CA THR A 458 -28.94 -15.06 19.40
C THR A 458 -28.73 -13.60 19.01
N PHE A 459 -28.77 -13.28 17.71
CA PHE A 459 -28.67 -11.93 17.20
C PHE A 459 -29.81 -11.04 17.72
N LEU A 460 -31.06 -11.49 17.59
CA LEU A 460 -32.21 -10.73 18.08
C LEU A 460 -32.09 -10.44 19.58
N LEU A 461 -31.69 -11.43 20.37
CA LEU A 461 -31.47 -11.25 21.80
C LEU A 461 -30.33 -10.26 22.08
N LEU A 462 -29.22 -10.33 21.34
CA LEU A 462 -28.10 -9.40 21.47
C LEU A 462 -28.50 -7.97 21.08
N PHE A 463 -29.26 -7.82 20.01
CA PHE A 463 -29.76 -6.54 19.53
C PHE A 463 -30.70 -5.89 20.55
N LEU A 464 -31.63 -6.65 21.13
CA LEU A 464 -32.54 -6.18 22.18
C LEU A 464 -31.81 -5.77 23.47
N LYS A 465 -30.72 -6.46 23.82
CA LYS A 465 -29.92 -6.14 25.02
C LYS A 465 -28.90 -5.02 24.80
N THR A 466 -28.57 -4.68 23.56
CA THR A 466 -27.66 -3.58 23.23
C THR A 466 -28.43 -2.26 23.25
N THR A 467 -27.99 -1.28 24.04
CA THR A 467 -28.66 0.04 24.15
C THR A 467 -28.01 1.14 23.30
N ASP A 468 -26.79 0.91 22.83
CA ASP A 468 -25.96 1.85 22.07
C ASP A 468 -26.32 1.81 20.57
N SER A 469 -26.68 2.97 19.99
CA SER A 469 -27.14 3.10 18.61
C SER A 469 -26.09 2.68 17.58
N ASP A 470 -24.85 3.11 17.76
CA ASP A 470 -23.76 2.85 16.82
C ASP A 470 -23.40 1.36 16.84
N LYS A 471 -23.47 0.73 18.01
CA LYS A 471 -23.28 -0.72 18.14
C LYS A 471 -24.42 -1.52 17.49
N LYS A 472 -25.66 -1.02 17.55
CA LYS A 472 -26.79 -1.64 16.84
C LYS A 472 -26.61 -1.57 15.33
N GLU A 473 -26.16 -0.43 14.80
CA GLU A 473 -25.89 -0.27 13.37
C GLU A 473 -24.79 -1.22 12.87
N ASN A 474 -23.70 -1.36 13.62
CA ASN A 474 -22.65 -2.35 13.31
C ASN A 474 -23.18 -3.80 13.31
N LEU A 475 -24.01 -4.16 14.29
CA LEU A 475 -24.63 -5.48 14.35
C LEU A 475 -25.51 -5.75 13.12
N LEU A 476 -26.28 -4.74 12.68
CA LEU A 476 -27.11 -4.85 11.48
C LEU A 476 -26.27 -5.05 10.20
N ALA A 477 -25.14 -4.35 10.08
CA ALA A 477 -24.20 -4.55 8.97
C ALA A 477 -23.59 -5.96 8.97
N GLU A 478 -23.14 -6.46 10.14
CA GLU A 478 -22.62 -7.83 10.29
C GLU A 478 -23.68 -8.87 9.88
N MET A 479 -24.93 -8.70 10.31
CA MET A 479 -26.03 -9.59 9.92
C MET A 479 -26.30 -9.55 8.41
N SER A 480 -26.29 -8.37 7.80
CA SER A 480 -26.49 -8.22 6.35
C SER A 480 -25.42 -8.98 5.56
N GLU A 481 -24.16 -8.90 5.99
CA GLU A 481 -23.06 -9.65 5.37
C GLU A 481 -23.28 -11.16 5.48
N TRP A 482 -23.69 -11.66 6.66
CA TRP A 482 -23.93 -13.10 6.86
C TRP A 482 -25.13 -13.63 6.08
N CYS A 483 -26.22 -12.87 6.03
CA CYS A 483 -27.37 -13.20 5.20
C CYS A 483 -26.94 -13.32 3.73
N PHE A 484 -26.18 -12.35 3.23
CA PHE A 484 -25.67 -12.37 1.86
C PHE A 484 -24.79 -13.60 1.59
N LEU A 485 -23.85 -13.93 2.50
CA LEU A 485 -23.00 -15.13 2.38
C LEU A 485 -23.82 -16.44 2.40
N ASN A 486 -25.01 -16.44 2.99
CA ASN A 486 -25.93 -17.58 3.01
C ASN A 486 -26.92 -17.57 1.82
N GLY A 487 -26.78 -16.64 0.88
CA GLY A 487 -27.69 -16.49 -0.26
C GLY A 487 -29.04 -15.86 0.09
N GLU A 488 -29.18 -15.29 1.27
CA GLU A 488 -30.35 -14.53 1.70
C GLU A 488 -30.14 -13.03 1.45
N PHE A 489 -31.05 -12.40 0.69
CA PHE A 489 -31.11 -10.94 0.60
C PHE A 489 -32.09 -10.44 1.65
N VAL A 490 -31.58 -10.10 2.84
CA VAL A 490 -32.42 -9.52 3.89
C VAL A 490 -32.34 -8.01 3.79
N ASP A 491 -33.48 -7.37 3.55
CA ASP A 491 -33.61 -5.93 3.71
C ASP A 491 -33.54 -5.62 5.21
N VAL A 492 -32.41 -5.05 5.61
CA VAL A 492 -32.07 -4.76 7.00
C VAL A 492 -33.05 -3.77 7.65
N SER A 493 -33.81 -3.02 6.83
CA SER A 493 -34.89 -2.13 7.28
C SER A 493 -36.14 -2.85 7.81
N VAL A 494 -36.23 -4.18 7.61
CA VAL A 494 -37.39 -5.02 8.01
C VAL A 494 -37.14 -5.78 9.31
N LEU A 495 -35.95 -5.67 9.92
CA LEU A 495 -35.67 -6.26 11.23
C LEU A 495 -36.47 -5.51 12.33
N PRO A 496 -37.00 -6.18 13.36
CA PRO A 496 -37.97 -5.58 14.26
C PRO A 496 -37.30 -4.46 15.06
N CYS A 497 -37.62 -3.21 14.71
CA CYS A 497 -37.22 -2.05 15.51
C CYS A 497 -38.05 -1.90 16.78
N ASP A 498 -39.21 -2.56 16.87
CA ASP A 498 -40.11 -2.49 18.02
C ASP A 498 -40.60 -3.89 18.41
N VAL A 499 -40.12 -4.40 19.56
CA VAL A 499 -40.83 -5.45 20.32
C VAL A 499 -40.97 -4.96 21.76
N GLU A 500 -41.77 -3.92 21.96
CA GLU A 500 -42.50 -3.78 23.21
C GLU A 500 -43.68 -4.76 23.16
N GLY A 501 -43.53 -5.92 23.81
CA GLY A 501 -44.64 -6.81 24.14
C GLY A 501 -44.73 -8.08 23.29
N SER A 502 -44.11 -9.16 23.76
CA SER A 502 -44.71 -10.50 23.70
C SER A 502 -43.96 -11.45 24.64
N GLN A 503 -44.72 -12.10 25.50
CA GLN A 503 -44.30 -13.15 26.41
C GLN A 503 -43.71 -14.34 25.64
N CYS A 504 -42.54 -14.81 26.07
CA CYS A 504 -42.17 -16.22 26.18
C CYS A 504 -40.92 -16.34 27.08
#